data_AF-A0A6F9WTA3-F1
#
_entry.id   AF-A0A6F9WTA3-F1
#
_cell.length_a   1.000
_cell.length_b   1.000
_cell.length_c   1.000
_cell.angle_alpha   90.00
_cell.angle_beta   90.00
_cell.angle_gamma   90.00
#
_symmetry.space_group_name_H-M   'P 1'
#
loop_
_entity.id
_entity.type
_entity.pdbx_description
1 polymer ?
#
loop_
_entity_poly.entity_id
_entity_poly.type
_entity_poly.pdbx_seq_one_letter_code
_entity_poly.pdbx_strand_id
1 'polypeptide(L)' 'MTHEVWSIVCTVALAGWIGSALVLAFRAFPEKGRLSIRSAVSWGTVLVISYALWVVGLLQA' A
#
# COMPACT_ATOMS: atom_id res chain seq x y z
N MET A 1 10.71 14.16 -19.21
CA MET A 1 10.96 12.72 -18.98
C MET A 1 10.96 12.36 -17.50
N THR A 2 11.65 13.10 -16.61
CA THR A 2 11.64 12.81 -15.15
C THR A 2 10.25 12.95 -14.50
N HIS A 3 9.49 14.00 -14.85
CA HIS A 3 8.13 14.20 -14.31
C HIS A 3 7.14 13.09 -14.73
N GLU A 4 7.27 12.55 -15.94
CA GLU A 4 6.41 11.45 -16.42
C GLU A 4 6.67 10.17 -15.65
N VAL A 5 7.93 9.86 -15.36
CA VAL A 5 8.32 8.69 -14.55
C VAL A 5 7.78 8.83 -13.12
N TRP A 6 7.96 9.99 -12.50
CA TRP A 6 7.46 10.23 -11.14
C TRP A 6 5.94 10.22 -11.06
N SER A 7 5.24 10.69 -12.10
CA SER A 7 3.78 10.61 -12.18
C SER A 7 3.27 9.15 -12.25
N ILE A 8 3.97 8.28 -12.98
CA ILE A 8 3.66 6.84 -13.04
C ILE A 8 3.92 6.19 -11.68
N VAL A 9 5.08 6.48 -11.07
CA VAL A 9 5.44 5.99 -9.72
C VAL A 9 4.39 6.40 -8.69
N CYS A 10 3.95 7.66 -8.70
CA CYS A 10 2.87 8.15 -7.85
C CYS A 10 1.57 7.36 -8.04
N THR A 11 1.16 7.14 -9.29
CA THR A 11 -0.09 6.44 -9.61
C THR A 11 -0.04 4.98 -9.16
N VAL A 12 1.06 4.29 -9.40
CA VAL A 12 1.26 2.89 -9.00
C VAL A 12 1.36 2.77 -7.48
N ALA A 13 2.06 3.69 -6.82
CA ALA A 13 2.19 3.70 -5.36
C ALA A 13 0.83 3.97 -4.67
N LEU A 14 0.02 4.88 -5.23
CA LEU A 14 -1.35 5.12 -4.77
C LEU A 14 -2.21 3.86 -4.94
N ALA A 15 -2.16 3.21 -6.10
CA ALA A 15 -2.91 1.98 -6.36
C ALA A 15 -2.46 0.84 -5.42
N GLY A 16 -1.15 0.71 -5.17
CA GLY A 16 -0.58 -0.25 -4.22
C GLY A 16 -1.02 0.01 -2.78
N TRP A 17 -1.08 1.28 -2.38
CA TRP A 17 -1.58 1.69 -1.07
C TRP A 17 -3.07 1.36 -0.89
N ILE A 18 -3.92 1.69 -1.87
CA ILE A 18 -5.35 1.37 -1.84
C ILE A 18 -5.56 -0.15 -1.84
N GLY A 19 -4.87 -0.88 -2.71
CA GLY A 19 -4.98 -2.33 -2.81
C GLY A 19 -4.55 -3.04 -1.52
N SER A 20 -3.42 -2.64 -0.93
CA SER A 20 -2.98 -3.20 0.35
C SER A 20 -3.94 -2.85 1.49
N ALA A 21 -4.53 -1.66 1.52
CA ALA A 21 -5.53 -1.28 2.52
C ALA A 21 -6.79 -2.16 2.43
N LEU A 22 -7.28 -2.41 1.21
CA LEU A 22 -8.41 -3.29 0.96
C LEU A 22 -8.08 -4.72 1.37
N VAL A 23 -6.92 -5.26 0.99
CA VAL A 23 -6.54 -6.61 1.39
C VAL A 23 -6.36 -6.72 2.91
N LEU A 24 -5.82 -5.70 3.57
CA LEU A 24 -5.75 -5.68 5.04
C LEU A 24 -7.16 -5.69 5.64
N ALA A 25 -8.08 -4.88 5.13
CA ALA A 25 -9.46 -4.83 5.61
C ALA A 25 -10.21 -6.16 5.43
N PHE A 26 -10.08 -6.81 4.27
CA PHE A 26 -10.79 -8.06 3.96
C PHE A 26 -10.07 -9.33 4.46
N ARG A 27 -8.74 -9.33 4.54
CA ARG A 27 -7.91 -10.52 4.80
C ARG A 27 -7.20 -10.52 6.14
N ALA A 28 -7.27 -9.44 6.93
CA ALA A 28 -6.89 -9.48 8.34
C ALA A 28 -7.91 -10.23 9.20
N PHE A 29 -9.15 -10.36 8.74
CA PHE A 29 -10.24 -11.08 9.41
C PHE A 29 -10.81 -12.23 8.56
N PRO A 30 -9.99 -13.26 8.23
CA PRO A 30 -10.45 -14.38 7.41
C PRO A 30 -11.48 -15.27 8.12
N GLU A 31 -11.51 -15.25 9.46
CA GLU A 31 -12.50 -15.95 10.28
C GLU A 31 -13.09 -14.96 11.29
N LYS A 32 -14.40 -15.05 11.56
CA LYS A 32 -15.08 -14.21 12.58
C LYS A 32 -14.31 -14.30 13.90
N GLY A 33 -13.59 -13.22 14.26
CA GLY A 33 -12.91 -13.07 15.53
C GLY A 33 -11.46 -13.56 15.63
N ARG A 34 -10.84 -14.07 14.55
CA ARG A 34 -9.41 -14.41 14.55
C ARG A 34 -8.61 -13.45 13.67
N LEU A 35 -7.93 -12.51 14.32
CA LEU A 35 -6.92 -11.66 13.69
C LEU A 35 -5.70 -12.52 13.33
N SER A 36 -5.43 -12.70 12.04
CA SER A 36 -4.20 -13.34 11.61
C SER A 36 -3.06 -12.31 11.68
N ILE A 37 -2.33 -12.29 12.80
CA ILE A 37 -1.19 -11.37 13.02
C ILE A 37 -0.20 -11.43 11.86
N ARG A 38 0.09 -12.63 11.34
CA ARG A 38 1.03 -12.81 10.21
C ARG A 38 0.53 -12.14 8.93
N SER A 39 -0.77 -12.26 8.64
CA SER A 39 -1.39 -11.62 7.48
C SER A 39 -1.49 -10.10 7.67
N ALA A 40 -1.89 -9.65 8.86
CA ALA A 40 -1.99 -8.24 9.21
C ALA A 40 -0.63 -7.52 9.13
N VAL A 41 0.44 -8.13 9.65
CA VAL A 41 1.79 -7.57 9.59
C VAL A 41 2.32 -7.56 8.15
N SER A 42 2.10 -8.63 7.38
CA SER A 42 2.55 -8.69 5.98
C SER A 42 1.88 -7.60 5.14
N TRP A 43 0.54 -7.51 5.18
CA TRP A 43 -0.19 -6.52 4.40
C TRP A 43 -0.04 -5.10 4.94
N GLY A 44 0.10 -4.94 6.26
CA GLY A 44 0.43 -3.66 6.89
C GLY A 44 1.79 -3.12 6.47
N THR A 45 2.80 -3.99 6.38
CA THR A 45 4.13 -3.58 5.90
C THR A 45 4.08 -3.12 4.45
N VAL A 46 3.37 -3.85 3.58
CA VAL A 46 3.16 -3.45 2.17
C VAL A 46 2.43 -2.11 2.07
N LEU A 47 1.45 -1.86 2.93
CA LEU A 47 0.72 -0.60 3.01
C LEU A 47 1.63 0.58 3.39
N VAL A 48 2.45 0.40 4.42
CA VAL A 48 3.41 1.43 4.88
C VAL A 48 4.45 1.73 3.79
N ILE A 49 5.00 0.71 3.13
CA ILE A 49 5.97 0.87 2.04
C ILE A 49 5.32 1.59 0.85
N SER A 50 4.11 1.20 0.46
CA SER A 50 3.39 1.84 -0.65
C SER A 50 3.07 3.31 -0.34
N TYR A 51 2.71 3.61 0.91
CA TYR A 51 2.50 4.99 1.35
C TYR A 51 3.79 5.82 1.30
N ALA A 52 4.91 5.27 1.80
CA ALA A 52 6.21 5.95 1.75
C ALA A 52 6.65 6.21 0.30
N LEU A 53 6.48 5.23 -0.59
CA LEU A 53 6.75 5.38 -2.02
C LEU A 53 5.87 6.46 -2.66
N TRP A 54 4.61 6.55 -2.27
CA TRP A 54 3.69 7.57 -2.77
C TRP A 54 4.10 8.97 -2.32
N VAL A 55 4.46 9.15 -1.05
CA VAL A 55 4.95 10.43 -0.52
C VAL A 55 6.26 10.85 -1.19
N VAL A 56 7.20 9.92 -1.38
CA VAL A 56 8.46 10.21 -2.10
C VAL A 56 8.18 10.59 -3.56
N GLY A 57 7.23 9.90 -4.20
CA GLY A 57 6.80 10.23 -5.55
C GLY A 57 6.22 11.65 -5.64
N LEU A 58 5.40 12.06 -4.66
CA LEU A 58 4.82 13.41 -4.60
C LEU A 58 5.88 14.50 -4.39
N LEU A 59 6.94 14.19 -3.63
CA LEU A 59 8.03 15.15 -3.38
C LEU A 59 8.94 15.37 -4.60
N GLN A 60 8.92 14.44 -5.56
CA GLN A 60 9.80 14.44 -6.73
C GLN A 60 9.06 14.72 -8.05
N ALA A 61 7.73 14.66 -8.04
CA ALA A 61 6.86 14.96 -9.18
C ALA A 61 6.68 16.47 -9.36
#